data_AF-A0A7W4YC47-F1
#
_entry.id   AF-A0A7W4YC47-F1
#
_cell.length_a   1.000
_cell.length_b   1.000
_cell.length_c   1.000
_cell.angle_alpha   90.00
_cell.angle_beta   90.00
_cell.angle_gamma   90.00
#
_symmetry.space_group_name_H-M   'P 1'
#
loop_
_entity.id
_entity.type
_entity.pdbx_description
1 polymer ?
#
loop_
_entity_poly.entity_id
_entity_poly.type
_entity_poly.pdbx_seq_one_letter_code
_entity_poly.pdbx_strand_id
1 'polypeptide(L)'
;MASTSRRARAANRRKRRMGAVEHDLDAVQWAALQAAWGGCAYCGAPAGADPLQRDCVLPISRGGRYTWDNVVPACRSCNASKCNTEVTAWLRRKRLDERQFLLRHAELRASARAGGAPDAVPLAPSSS
;
A
#
# COMPACT_ATOMS: atom_id res chain seq x y z
N MET A 1 -39.44 10.60 -4.22
CA MET A 1 -38.04 10.21 -4.53
C MET A 1 -37.25 10.10 -3.23
N ALA A 2 -36.82 8.91 -2.82
CA ALA A 2 -36.11 8.74 -1.55
C ALA A 2 -34.74 9.43 -1.59
N SER A 3 -34.53 10.41 -0.69
CA SER A 3 -33.23 11.05 -0.47
C SER A 3 -32.24 9.99 0.00
N THR A 4 -31.36 9.53 -0.90
CA THR A 4 -30.31 8.58 -0.56
C THR A 4 -29.44 9.17 0.55
N SER A 5 -29.24 8.47 1.67
CA SER A 5 -28.48 9.00 2.81
C SER A 5 -27.04 9.39 2.39
N ARG A 6 -26.41 10.33 3.11
CA ARG A 6 -24.99 10.71 2.87
C ARG A 6 -24.07 9.48 2.85
N ARG A 7 -24.33 8.50 3.72
CA ARG A 7 -23.59 7.23 3.80
C ARG A 7 -23.76 6.38 2.53
N ALA A 8 -24.99 6.25 2.03
CA ALA A 8 -25.27 5.52 0.80
C ALA A 8 -24.67 6.21 -0.43
N ARG A 9 -24.67 7.55 -0.49
CA ARG A 9 -23.95 8.29 -1.55
C ARG A 9 -22.44 8.04 -1.51
N ALA A 10 -21.82 8.04 -0.32
CA ALA A 10 -20.39 7.77 -0.17
C ALA A 10 -20.03 6.33 -0.58
N ALA A 11 -20.84 5.35 -0.19
CA ALA A 11 -20.67 3.95 -0.60
C ALA A 11 -20.78 3.78 -2.12
N ASN A 12 -21.77 4.42 -2.76
CA ASN A 12 -21.93 4.39 -4.22
C ASN A 12 -20.76 5.05 -4.96
N ARG A 13 -20.25 6.19 -4.46
CA ARG A 13 -19.03 6.81 -5.02
C ARG A 13 -17.83 5.89 -4.90
N ARG A 14 -17.64 5.20 -3.77
CA ARG A 14 -16.57 4.21 -3.59
C ARG A 14 -16.73 3.06 -4.59
N LYS A 15 -17.92 2.46 -4.69
CA LYS A 15 -18.21 1.37 -5.63
C LYS A 15 -17.90 1.76 -7.08
N ARG A 16 -18.34 2.96 -7.52
CA ARG A 16 -18.06 3.47 -8.87
C ARG A 16 -16.56 3.67 -9.11
N ARG A 17 -15.82 4.22 -8.15
CA ARG A 17 -14.36 4.38 -8.24
C ARG A 17 -13.63 3.04 -8.35
N MET A 18 -14.05 2.05 -7.56
CA MET A 18 -13.52 0.69 -7.69
C MET A 18 -13.84 0.12 -9.07
N GLY A 19 -15.07 0.23 -9.57
CA GLY A 19 -15.43 -0.30 -10.88
C GLY A 19 -14.75 0.39 -12.09
N ALA A 20 -14.15 1.56 -11.90
CA ALA A 20 -13.55 2.35 -12.98
C ALA A 20 -12.03 2.15 -13.14
N VAL A 21 -11.41 1.31 -12.31
CA VAL A 21 -9.96 1.16 -12.22
C VAL A 21 -9.58 -0.32 -12.30
N GLU A 22 -8.43 -0.63 -12.89
CA GLU A 22 -7.89 -1.99 -12.94
C GLU A 22 -7.41 -2.44 -11.55
N HIS A 23 -7.75 -3.69 -11.21
CA HIS A 23 -7.34 -4.39 -9.98
C HIS A 23 -6.70 -5.72 -10.38
N ASP A 24 -5.53 -5.64 -10.99
CA ASP A 24 -4.80 -6.78 -11.53
C ASP A 24 -3.82 -7.42 -10.52
N LEU A 25 -3.75 -6.89 -9.29
CA LEU A 25 -2.92 -7.50 -8.24
C LEU A 25 -3.48 -8.86 -7.81
N ASP A 26 -2.84 -9.93 -8.28
CA ASP A 26 -3.20 -11.31 -7.94
C ASP A 26 -2.60 -11.76 -6.59
N ALA A 27 -2.90 -13.00 -6.19
CA ALA A 27 -2.42 -13.57 -4.93
C ALA A 27 -0.91 -13.85 -4.91
N VAL A 28 -0.32 -14.23 -6.05
CA VAL A 28 1.11 -14.53 -6.19
C VAL A 28 1.91 -13.24 -6.07
N GLN A 29 1.47 -12.22 -6.79
CA GLN A 29 2.00 -10.87 -6.73
C GLN A 29 1.90 -10.30 -5.31
N TRP A 30 0.76 -10.49 -4.65
CA TRP A 30 0.61 -10.07 -3.26
C TRP A 30 1.57 -10.79 -2.30
N ALA A 31 1.78 -12.10 -2.47
CA ALA A 31 2.75 -12.85 -1.66
C ALA A 31 4.18 -12.34 -1.89
N ALA A 32 4.56 -12.08 -3.15
CA ALA A 32 5.87 -11.55 -3.49
C ALA A 32 6.08 -10.12 -2.96
N LEU A 33 5.06 -9.25 -2.96
CA LEU A 33 5.14 -7.94 -2.29
C LEU A 33 5.38 -8.09 -0.78
N GLN A 34 4.64 -8.97 -0.10
CA GLN A 34 4.85 -9.20 1.34
C GLN A 34 6.28 -9.69 1.64
N ALA A 35 6.80 -10.63 0.84
CA ALA A 35 8.17 -11.12 0.97
C ALA A 35 9.19 -10.01 0.71
N ALA A 36 9.00 -9.21 -0.33
CA ALA A 36 9.92 -8.15 -0.73
C ALA A 36 9.99 -7.00 0.28
N TRP A 37 8.89 -6.70 0.97
CA TRP A 37 8.87 -5.70 2.04
C TRP A 37 9.30 -6.26 3.40
N GLY A 38 9.11 -7.56 3.65
CA GLY A 38 9.46 -8.22 4.91
C GLY A 38 8.63 -7.80 6.13
N GLY A 39 7.60 -6.97 5.94
CA GLY A 39 6.79 -6.40 7.01
C GLY A 39 5.91 -5.25 6.51
N CYS A 40 5.42 -4.44 7.45
CA CYS A 40 4.71 -3.21 7.12
C CYS A 40 5.65 -2.24 6.38
N ALA A 41 5.29 -1.85 5.16
CA ALA A 41 6.05 -0.94 4.33
C ALA A 41 6.29 0.45 4.96
N TYR A 42 5.51 0.80 5.99
CA TYR A 42 5.59 2.11 6.64
C TYR A 42 6.37 2.10 7.94
N CYS A 43 6.03 1.21 8.88
CA CYS A 43 6.63 1.18 10.20
C CYS A 43 7.62 0.03 10.40
N GLY A 44 7.83 -0.82 9.39
CA GLY A 44 8.74 -1.98 9.46
C GLY A 44 8.27 -3.12 10.35
N ALA A 45 7.14 -2.98 11.05
CA ALA A 45 6.64 -4.02 11.95
C ALA A 45 6.40 -5.33 11.17
N PRO A 46 6.85 -6.48 11.68
CA PRO A 46 6.64 -7.76 11.01
C PRO A 46 5.14 -8.09 10.91
N ALA A 47 4.80 -9.02 10.02
CA ALA A 47 3.48 -9.64 10.04
C ALA A 47 3.32 -10.34 11.40
N GLY A 48 2.50 -9.76 12.29
CA GLY A 48 2.22 -10.32 13.61
C GLY A 48 1.01 -11.26 13.55
N ALA A 49 0.25 -11.31 14.65
CA ALA A 49 -1.02 -12.03 14.69
C ALA A 49 -2.05 -11.52 13.66
N ASP A 50 -1.91 -10.27 13.23
CA ASP A 50 -2.75 -9.66 12.22
C ASP A 50 -2.08 -9.69 10.84
N PRO A 51 -2.78 -10.18 9.80
CA PRO A 51 -2.26 -10.18 8.44
C PRO A 51 -2.07 -8.75 7.94
N LEU A 52 -1.03 -8.55 7.14
CA LEU A 52 -0.79 -7.27 6.46
C LEU A 52 -1.93 -6.99 5.48
N GLN A 53 -2.32 -5.73 5.41
CA GLN A 53 -3.37 -5.24 4.53
C GLN A 53 -2.73 -4.61 3.29
N ARG A 54 -3.44 -4.70 2.17
CA ARG A 54 -3.07 -4.01 0.94
C ARG A 54 -3.47 -2.54 1.04
N ASP A 55 -2.49 -1.65 1.09
CA ASP A 55 -2.70 -0.20 1.04
C ASP A 55 -2.20 0.38 -0.28
N CYS A 56 -2.93 1.36 -0.82
CA CYS A 56 -2.57 2.03 -2.06
C CYS A 56 -1.73 3.27 -1.74
N VAL A 57 -0.50 3.33 -2.27
CA VAL A 57 0.43 4.46 -2.10
C VAL A 57 -0.21 5.75 -2.60
N LEU A 58 -0.71 5.76 -3.84
CA LEU A 58 -1.66 6.76 -4.33
C LEU A 58 -3.09 6.28 -4.01
N PRO A 59 -3.89 7.02 -3.23
CA PRO A 59 -5.27 6.64 -2.95
C PRO A 59 -6.12 6.53 -4.23
N ILE A 60 -7.04 5.57 -4.26
CA ILE A 60 -7.97 5.35 -5.39
C ILE A 60 -8.82 6.61 -5.67
N SER A 61 -9.15 7.37 -4.62
CA SER A 61 -9.85 8.66 -4.74
C SER A 61 -9.08 9.72 -5.52
N ARG A 62 -7.77 9.54 -5.73
CA ARG A 62 -6.86 10.40 -6.48
C ARG A 62 -6.30 9.72 -7.73
N GLY A 63 -6.93 8.65 -8.21
CA GLY A 63 -6.53 7.95 -9.44
C GLY A 63 -5.57 6.78 -9.24
N GLY A 64 -5.29 6.39 -8.01
CA GLY A 64 -4.51 5.18 -7.72
C GLY A 64 -5.22 3.89 -8.15
N ARG A 65 -4.43 2.86 -8.46
CA ARG A 65 -4.89 1.54 -8.92
C ARG A 65 -4.45 0.42 -7.98
N TYR A 66 -5.11 -0.73 -8.06
CA TYR A 66 -4.78 -1.88 -7.23
C TYR A 66 -3.84 -2.83 -7.99
N THR A 67 -2.67 -2.27 -8.30
CA THR A 67 -1.61 -2.86 -9.13
C THR A 67 -0.35 -3.06 -8.29
N TRP A 68 0.58 -3.90 -8.75
CA TRP A 68 1.89 -4.06 -8.11
C TRP A 68 2.58 -2.72 -7.83
N ASP A 69 2.60 -1.82 -8.82
CA ASP A 69 3.28 -0.52 -8.76
C ASP A 69 2.73 0.49 -7.73
N ASN A 70 1.56 0.20 -7.13
CA ASN A 70 0.86 1.15 -6.26
C ASN A 70 0.36 0.52 -4.96
N VAL A 71 0.44 -0.80 -4.79
CA VAL A 71 0.02 -1.48 -3.57
C VAL A 71 1.22 -1.88 -2.74
N VAL A 72 1.17 -1.59 -1.44
CA VAL A 72 2.18 -2.00 -0.46
C VAL A 72 1.52 -2.71 0.72
N PRO A 73 2.24 -3.61 1.41
CA PRO A 73 1.74 -4.21 2.62
C PRO A 73 1.81 -3.24 3.81
N ALA A 74 0.72 -3.11 4.54
CA ALA A 74 0.61 -2.21 5.68
C ALA A 74 -0.08 -2.89 6.86
N CYS A 75 0.42 -2.67 8.07
CA CYS A 75 -0.28 -3.12 9.27
C CYS A 75 -1.59 -2.34 9.46
N ARG A 76 -2.52 -2.90 10.24
CA ARG A 76 -3.85 -2.32 10.48
C ARG A 76 -3.79 -0.87 10.98
N SER A 77 -2.86 -0.58 11.90
CA SER A 77 -2.72 0.75 12.50
C SER A 77 -2.22 1.79 11.49
N CYS A 78 -1.22 1.45 10.68
CA CYS A 78 -0.71 2.34 9.64
C CYS A 78 -1.73 2.57 8.53
N ASN A 79 -2.36 1.50 8.03
CA ASN A 79 -3.39 1.60 6.99
C ASN A 79 -4.58 2.47 7.44
N ALA A 80 -5.07 2.26 8.67
CA ALA A 80 -6.13 3.08 9.24
C ALA A 80 -5.70 4.54 9.44
N SER A 81 -4.45 4.77 9.87
CA SER A 81 -3.92 6.12 10.08
C SER A 81 -3.70 6.89 8.76
N LYS A 82 -3.23 6.23 7.70
CA LYS A 82 -3.02 6.85 6.39
C LYS A 82 -4.34 7.15 5.71
N CYS A 83 -5.25 6.17 5.69
CA CYS A 83 -6.56 6.29 5.06
C CYS A 83 -6.43 6.82 3.61
N ASN A 84 -7.05 7.95 3.28
CA ASN A 84 -7.02 8.56 1.95
C ASN A 84 -6.00 9.70 1.81
N THR A 85 -5.08 9.81 2.76
CA THR A 85 -4.03 10.83 2.72
C THR A 85 -2.97 10.45 1.70
N GLU A 86 -2.36 11.45 1.07
CA GLU A 86 -1.17 11.24 0.26
C GLU A 86 -0.02 10.73 1.15
N VAL A 87 0.75 9.77 0.63
CA VAL A 87 1.69 8.95 1.40
C VAL A 87 2.81 9.78 2.02
N THR A 88 3.44 10.68 1.26
CA THR A 88 4.59 11.47 1.72
C THR A 88 4.17 12.47 2.79
N ALA A 89 3.06 13.17 2.60
CA ALA A 89 2.48 14.05 3.60
C ALA A 89 2.11 13.30 4.89
N TRP A 90 1.61 12.06 4.77
CA TRP A 90 1.32 11.23 5.93
C TRP A 90 2.58 10.71 6.64
N LEU A 91 3.59 10.25 5.90
CA LEU A 91 4.88 9.79 6.45
C LEU A 91 5.57 10.92 7.24
N ARG A 92 5.66 12.12 6.66
CA ARG A 92 6.20 13.32 7.33
C ARG A 92 5.45 13.64 8.62
N ARG A 93 4.12 13.60 8.60
CA ARG A 93 3.29 13.84 9.80
C ARG A 93 3.52 12.78 10.89
N LYS A 94 3.71 11.52 10.49
CA LYS A 94 3.98 10.40 11.40
C LYS A 94 5.45 10.31 11.82
N ARG A 95 6.33 11.16 11.28
CA ARG A 95 7.79 11.14 11.49
C ARG A 95 8.40 9.78 11.14
N LEU A 96 7.87 9.16 10.08
CA LEU A 96 8.43 7.93 9.50
C LEU A 96 9.46 8.28 8.41
N ASP A 97 10.36 7.35 8.10
CA ASP A 97 11.41 7.55 7.10
C ASP A 97 10.85 7.54 5.68
N GLU A 98 10.48 8.73 5.21
CA GLU A 98 9.98 8.94 3.85
C GLU A 98 11.00 8.58 2.78
N ARG A 99 12.28 8.89 3.01
CA ARG A 99 13.33 8.64 2.02
C ARG A 99 13.50 7.14 1.81
N GLN A 100 13.59 6.39 2.90
CA GLN A 100 13.72 4.93 2.85
C GLN A 100 12.51 4.30 2.17
N PHE A 101 11.29 4.75 2.49
CA PHE A 101 10.08 4.27 1.83
C PHE A 101 10.11 4.51 0.32
N LEU A 102 10.42 5.74 -0.11
CA LEU A 102 10.41 6.11 -1.53
C LEU A 102 11.47 5.36 -2.34
N LEU A 103 12.67 5.19 -1.79
CA LEU A 103 13.74 4.42 -2.44
C LEU A 103 13.34 2.96 -2.59
N ARG A 104 12.88 2.32 -1.51
CA ARG A 104 12.45 0.92 -1.55
C ARG A 104 11.28 0.70 -2.50
N HIS A 105 10.30 1.60 -2.49
CA HIS A 105 9.16 1.53 -3.40
C HIS A 105 9.60 1.68 -4.86
N ALA A 106 10.54 2.57 -5.17
CA ALA A 106 11.07 2.74 -6.51
C ALA A 106 11.84 1.49 -6.99
N GLU A 107 12.65 0.88 -6.12
CA GLU A 107 13.35 -0.38 -6.40
C GLU A 107 12.38 -1.50 -6.77
N LEU A 108 11.37 -1.76 -5.93
CA LEU A 108 10.40 -2.84 -6.16
C LEU A 108 9.54 -2.61 -7.41
N ARG A 109 9.27 -1.35 -7.74
CA ARG A 109 8.58 -0.98 -8.98
C ARG A 109 9.45 -1.22 -10.21
N ALA A 110 10.75 -0.96 -10.11
CA ALA A 110 11.70 -1.24 -11.19
C ALA A 110 11.85 -2.75 -11.42
N SER A 111 11.97 -3.55 -10.34
CA SER A 111 12.05 -5.01 -10.42
C SER A 111 10.86 -5.64 -11.14
N ALA A 112 9.63 -5.22 -10.83
CA ALA A 112 8.44 -5.75 -11.49
C ALA A 112 8.36 -5.41 -12.98
N ARG A 113 8.81 -4.21 -13.38
CA ARG A 113 8.88 -3.82 -14.80
C ARG A 113 9.91 -4.62 -15.59
N ALA A 114 10.95 -5.11 -14.92
CA ALA A 114 11.99 -5.95 -15.50
C ALA A 114 11.59 -7.43 -15.60
N GLY A 115 10.39 -7.83 -15.12
CA GLY A 115 9.94 -9.23 -15.12
C GLY A 115 10.68 -10.14 -14.14
N GLY A 116 11.49 -9.58 -13.24
CA GLY A 116 12.22 -10.32 -12.22
C GLY A 116 11.47 -10.31 -10.90
N ALA A 117 11.25 -11.48 -10.31
CA ALA A 117 10.85 -11.58 -8.90
C ALA A 117 11.89 -10.84 -8.04
N PRO A 118 11.48 -9.97 -7.10
CA PRO A 118 12.44 -9.26 -6.27
C PRO A 118 13.20 -10.26 -5.39
N ASP A 119 14.51 -10.37 -5.60
CA ASP A 119 15.39 -11.03 -4.63
C ASP A 119 15.18 -10.38 -3.27
N ALA A 120 14.87 -11.20 -2.27
CA ALA A 120 14.70 -10.78 -0.90
C ALA A 120 16.03 -10.22 -0.40
N VAL A 121 16.20 -8.89 -0.44
CA VAL A 121 17.34 -8.22 0.18
C VAL A 121 17.26 -8.51 1.69
N PRO A 122 18.27 -9.15 2.31
CA PRO A 122 18.25 -9.41 3.73
C PRO A 122 18.26 -8.07 4.47
N LEU A 123 17.27 -7.90 5.34
CA LEU A 123 17.18 -6.78 6.27
C LEU A 123 18.47 -6.79 7.12
N ALA A 124 19.38 -5.85 6.87
CA ALA A 124 20.61 -5.74 7.65
C ALA A 124 20.24 -5.54 9.13
N PRO A 125 20.91 -6.23 10.08
CA PRO A 125 20.64 -6.03 11.50
C PRO A 125 21.10 -4.62 11.90
N SER A 126 20.17 -3.82 12.42
CA SER A 126 20.47 -2.55 13.08
C SER A 126 21.36 -2.79 14.28
N SER A 127 22.62 -2.34 14.21
CA SER A 127 23.52 -2.23 15.35
C SER A 127 23.19 -0.98 16.16
N SER A 128 22.81 -1.16 17.42
CA SER A 128 23.27 -0.44 18.63
C SER A 128 22.48 -0.88 19.84
#